data_AF-A0A925QAX5-F1
#
_entry.id   AF-A0A925QAX5-F1
#
_cell.length_a   1.000
_cell.length_b   1.000
_cell.length_c   1.000
_cell.angle_alpha   90.00
_cell.angle_beta   90.00
_cell.angle_gamma   90.00
#
_symmetry.space_group_name_H-M   'P 1'
#
loop_
_entity.id
_entity.type
_entity.pdbx_description
1 polymer ?
#
loop_
_entity_poly.entity_id
_entity_poly.type
_entity_poly.pdbx_seq_one_letter_code
_entity_poly.pdbx_strand_id
1 'polypeptide(L)'
;MRSIRNTSRFTVLVLILMILAFGCKSKKKAMEASNAEKERARIEQETALRKQEEDARKLAEEERLRNEEAARQQQQNEATTLTPKAKLSGYFDAIASSSSVTAANTSINEALTLFASPEAQVLIVISGSGDQKDYDRPTTIKEYLHYLKDQKKNINAISELKVDSAGKITEVELRKN
;
A
#
# COMPACT_ATOMS: atom_id res chain seq x y z
N MET A 1 2.35 105.64 10.98
CA MET A 1 1.86 104.52 10.16
C MET A 1 2.32 103.19 10.76
N ARG A 2 1.46 102.47 11.49
CA ARG A 2 1.68 101.08 11.92
C ARG A 2 0.31 100.43 12.17
N SER A 3 -0.08 99.44 11.36
CA SER A 3 -0.87 98.28 11.82
C SER A 3 -1.04 97.25 10.68
N ILE A 4 -0.15 96.25 10.61
CA ILE A 4 -0.41 94.97 9.94
C ILE A 4 0.03 93.91 10.93
N ARG A 5 -0.91 93.33 11.68
CA ARG A 5 -0.66 92.22 12.61
C ARG A 5 -2.00 91.67 13.12
N ASN A 6 -2.78 90.93 12.32
CA ASN A 6 -3.84 90.04 12.85
C ASN A 6 -4.45 89.03 11.87
N THR A 7 -4.14 89.08 10.57
CA THR A 7 -4.70 88.11 9.59
C THR A 7 -4.08 86.71 9.68
N SER A 8 -2.83 86.59 10.12
CA SER A 8 -2.07 85.33 10.14
C SER A 8 -2.55 84.30 11.18
N ARG A 9 -3.14 84.73 12.31
CA ARG A 9 -3.58 83.81 13.37
C ARG A 9 -4.91 83.14 13.07
N PHE A 10 -5.79 83.82 12.33
CA PHE A 10 -7.11 83.30 11.98
C PHE A 10 -7.02 82.25 10.85
N THR A 11 -6.10 82.45 9.90
CA THR A 11 -5.86 81.47 8.82
C THR A 11 -5.30 80.16 9.35
N VAL A 12 -4.39 80.20 10.33
CA VAL A 12 -3.82 79.00 10.95
C VAL A 12 -4.87 78.21 11.73
N LEU A 13 -5.79 78.89 12.44
CA LEU A 13 -6.85 78.25 13.22
C LEU A 13 -7.90 77.55 12.34
N VAL A 14 -8.27 78.15 11.21
CA VAL A 14 -9.19 77.54 10.23
C VAL A 14 -8.54 76.33 9.53
N LEU A 15 -7.23 76.38 9.28
CA LEU A 15 -6.49 75.26 8.67
C LEU A 15 -6.37 74.07 9.63
N ILE A 16 -6.18 74.32 10.94
CA ILE A 16 -6.14 73.27 11.97
C ILE A 16 -7.52 72.62 12.17
N LEU A 17 -8.62 73.39 12.13
CA LEU A 17 -9.99 72.85 12.22
C LEU A 17 -10.37 71.99 11.01
N MET A 18 -9.91 72.36 9.81
CA MET A 18 -10.07 71.53 8.61
C MET A 18 -9.33 70.19 8.73
N ILE A 19 -8.11 70.15 9.28
CA ILE A 19 -7.31 68.91 9.42
C ILE A 19 -7.96 67.91 10.40
N LEU A 20 -8.65 68.40 11.44
CA LEU A 20 -9.28 67.54 12.45
C LEU A 20 -10.60 66.89 11.97
N ALA A 21 -11.31 67.50 11.01
CA ALA A 21 -12.58 66.97 10.50
C ALA A 21 -12.43 65.81 9.49
N PHE A 22 -11.27 65.67 8.84
CA PHE A 22 -11.02 64.61 7.85
C PHE A 22 -10.39 63.32 8.44
N GLY A 23 -9.98 63.32 9.70
CA GLY A 23 -9.22 62.23 10.32
C GLY A 23 -10.03 60.99 10.79
N CYS A 24 -11.34 61.11 10.99
CA CYS A 24 -12.16 60.00 11.53
C CYS A 24 -12.76 59.07 10.47
N LYS A 25 -12.85 59.47 9.19
CA LYS A 25 -13.39 58.61 8.12
C LYS A 25 -12.36 57.63 7.54
N SER A 26 -11.06 57.96 7.55
CA SER A 26 -10.02 57.08 6.98
C SER A 26 -9.66 55.91 7.91
N LYS A 27 -9.61 56.15 9.23
CA LYS A 27 -9.30 55.11 10.23
C LYS A 27 -10.36 54.00 10.28
N LYS A 28 -11.64 54.37 10.16
CA LYS A 28 -12.75 53.39 10.11
C LYS A 28 -12.68 52.51 8.86
N LYS A 29 -12.41 53.10 7.69
CA LYS A 29 -12.24 52.36 6.43
C LYS A 29 -11.01 51.44 6.44
N ALA A 30 -9.89 51.89 7.02
CA ALA A 30 -8.70 51.07 7.17
C ALA A 30 -8.91 49.88 8.11
N MET A 31 -9.67 50.08 9.19
CA MET A 31 -10.03 49.01 10.13
C MET A 31 -11.03 48.00 9.53
N GLU A 32 -12.02 48.47 8.78
CA GLU A 32 -12.97 47.61 8.05
C GLU A 32 -12.29 46.79 6.96
N ALA A 33 -11.31 47.37 6.23
CA ALA A 33 -10.51 46.64 5.25
C ALA A 33 -9.63 45.54 5.90
N SER A 34 -8.98 45.85 7.03
CA SER A 34 -8.17 44.87 7.77
C SER A 34 -9.01 43.72 8.35
N ASN A 35 -10.21 44.00 8.85
CA ASN A 35 -11.12 42.95 9.32
C ASN A 35 -11.63 42.07 8.17
N ALA A 36 -11.94 42.66 7.01
CA ALA A 36 -12.36 41.89 5.84
C ALA A 36 -11.25 40.96 5.32
N GLU A 37 -9.99 41.38 5.40
CA GLU A 37 -8.83 40.57 5.01
C GLU A 37 -8.57 39.41 5.98
N LYS A 38 -8.67 39.66 7.30
CA LYS A 38 -8.56 38.61 8.33
C LYS A 38 -9.67 37.56 8.21
N GLU A 39 -10.89 37.98 7.90
CA GLU A 39 -12.02 37.07 7.72
C GLU A 39 -11.84 36.22 6.46
N ARG A 40 -11.39 36.80 5.35
CA ARG A 40 -11.03 36.05 4.13
C ARG A 40 -9.93 35.03 4.38
N ALA A 41 -8.87 35.41 5.10
CA ALA A 41 -7.78 34.50 5.45
C ALA A 41 -8.24 33.34 6.35
N ARG A 42 -9.17 33.59 7.28
CA ARG A 42 -9.78 32.54 8.11
C ARG A 42 -10.64 31.58 7.29
N ILE A 43 -11.49 32.12 6.41
CA ILE A 43 -12.34 31.32 5.52
C ILE A 43 -11.47 30.48 4.59
N GLU A 44 -10.42 31.05 4.01
CA GLU A 44 -9.46 30.33 3.14
C GLU A 44 -8.75 29.22 3.92
N GLN A 45 -8.24 29.52 5.12
CA GLN A 45 -7.59 28.53 5.99
C GLN A 45 -8.55 27.40 6.39
N GLU A 46 -9.80 27.71 6.72
CA GLU A 46 -10.82 26.71 7.06
C GLU A 46 -11.21 25.85 5.86
N THR A 47 -11.35 26.43 4.67
CA THR A 47 -11.62 25.67 3.44
C THR A 47 -10.45 24.78 3.02
N ALA A 48 -9.22 25.25 3.19
CA ALA A 48 -8.02 24.45 2.94
C ALA A 48 -7.92 23.28 3.93
N LEU A 49 -8.20 23.51 5.22
CA LEU A 49 -8.22 22.47 6.24
C LEU A 49 -9.30 21.41 5.95
N ARG A 50 -10.52 21.84 5.61
CA ARG A 50 -11.62 20.92 5.24
C ARG A 50 -11.27 20.07 4.03
N LYS A 51 -10.65 20.67 3.01
CA LYS A 51 -10.19 19.93 1.83
C LYS A 51 -9.11 18.91 2.19
N GLN A 52 -8.15 19.29 3.03
CA GLN A 52 -7.11 18.40 3.51
C GLN A 52 -7.67 17.23 4.34
N GLU A 53 -8.65 17.48 5.20
CA GLU A 53 -9.35 16.44 5.97
C GLU A 53 -10.15 15.48 5.08
N GLU A 54 -10.82 16.01 4.05
CA GLU A 54 -11.57 15.20 3.08
C GLU A 54 -10.63 14.31 2.25
N ASP A 55 -9.52 14.87 1.77
CA ASP A 55 -8.51 14.13 1.01
C ASP A 55 -7.85 13.05 1.88
N ALA A 56 -7.55 13.35 3.14
CA ALA A 56 -7.03 12.38 4.10
C ALA A 56 -8.04 11.26 4.41
N ARG A 57 -9.33 11.58 4.53
CA ARG A 57 -10.40 10.58 4.71
C ARG A 57 -10.54 9.66 3.50
N LYS A 58 -10.51 10.21 2.28
CA LYS A 58 -10.55 9.43 1.04
C LYS A 58 -9.36 8.48 0.93
N LEU A 59 -8.16 8.96 1.25
CA LEU A 59 -6.96 8.12 1.24
C LEU A 59 -7.05 6.99 2.27
N ALA A 60 -7.50 7.30 3.49
CA ALA A 60 -7.68 6.29 4.54
C ALA A 60 -8.78 5.26 4.19
N GLU A 61 -9.86 5.70 3.53
CA GLU A 61 -10.91 4.80 3.06
C GLU A 61 -10.42 3.89 1.93
N GLU A 62 -9.70 4.44 0.95
CA GLU A 62 -9.08 3.65 -0.14
C GLU A 62 -8.09 2.60 0.42
N GLU A 63 -7.25 2.98 1.37
CA GLU A 63 -6.30 2.07 2.00
C GLU A 63 -7.01 0.94 2.75
N ARG A 64 -8.11 1.25 3.47
CA ARG A 64 -8.92 0.23 4.14
C ARG A 64 -9.57 -0.73 3.17
N LEU A 65 -10.16 -0.23 2.08
CA LEU A 65 -10.76 -1.07 1.05
C LEU A 65 -9.70 -2.00 0.41
N ARG A 66 -8.52 -1.46 0.08
CA ARG A 66 -7.40 -2.25 -0.46
C ARG A 66 -6.96 -3.35 0.50
N ASN A 67 -6.81 -3.04 1.79
CA ASN A 67 -6.40 -4.01 2.80
C ASN A 67 -7.45 -5.10 3.00
N GLU A 68 -8.74 -4.74 2.95
CA GLU A 68 -9.84 -5.72 3.05
C GLU A 68 -9.89 -6.64 1.81
N GLU A 69 -9.74 -6.09 0.61
CA GLU A 69 -9.67 -6.88 -0.63
C GLU A 69 -8.48 -7.83 -0.62
N ALA A 70 -7.30 -7.37 -0.21
CA ALA A 70 -6.12 -8.20 -0.08
C ALA A 70 -6.33 -9.34 0.94
N ALA A 71 -6.94 -9.06 2.10
CA ALA A 71 -7.25 -10.07 3.09
C ALA A 71 -8.27 -11.11 2.57
N ARG A 72 -9.30 -10.67 1.84
CA ARG A 72 -10.28 -11.57 1.21
C ARG A 72 -9.62 -12.47 0.16
N GLN A 73 -8.74 -11.91 -0.68
CA GLN A 73 -7.99 -12.68 -1.67
C GLN A 73 -7.07 -13.70 -0.99
N GLN A 74 -6.36 -13.32 0.08
CA GLN A 74 -5.51 -14.24 0.84
C GLN A 74 -6.31 -15.41 1.42
N GLN A 75 -7.44 -15.13 2.07
CA GLN A 75 -8.31 -16.17 2.62
C GLN A 75 -8.85 -17.11 1.54
N GLN A 76 -9.24 -16.57 0.40
CA GLN A 76 -9.72 -17.37 -0.72
C GLN A 76 -8.61 -18.26 -1.30
N ASN A 77 -7.41 -17.69 -1.49
CA ASN A 77 -6.24 -18.44 -1.96
C ASN A 77 -5.86 -19.56 -0.98
N GLU A 78 -5.87 -19.28 0.32
CA GLU A 78 -5.61 -20.29 1.35
C GLU A 78 -6.63 -21.43 1.26
N ALA A 79 -7.93 -21.11 1.26
CA ALA A 79 -8.99 -22.12 1.16
C ALA A 79 -8.88 -22.99 -0.11
N THR A 80 -8.56 -22.39 -1.27
CA THR A 80 -8.40 -23.12 -2.52
C THR A 80 -7.14 -23.99 -2.54
N THR A 81 -6.09 -23.63 -1.80
CA THR A 81 -4.79 -24.31 -1.82
C THR A 81 -4.61 -25.38 -0.74
N LEU A 82 -5.41 -25.38 0.34
CA LEU A 82 -5.31 -26.36 1.43
C LEU A 82 -5.37 -27.82 0.94
N THR A 83 -6.32 -28.14 0.05
CA THR A 83 -6.50 -29.51 -0.45
C THR A 83 -5.37 -29.92 -1.41
N PRO A 84 -5.01 -29.13 -2.44
CA PRO A 84 -3.83 -29.39 -3.26
C PRO A 84 -2.53 -29.51 -2.44
N LYS A 85 -2.33 -28.66 -1.42
CA LYS A 85 -1.14 -28.67 -0.56
C LYS A 85 -0.99 -29.98 0.21
N ALA A 86 -2.05 -30.44 0.86
CA ALA A 86 -2.02 -31.70 1.59
C ALA A 86 -1.75 -32.89 0.66
N LYS A 87 -2.41 -32.94 -0.51
CA LYS A 87 -2.19 -33.99 -1.51
C LYS A 87 -0.76 -33.99 -2.03
N LEU A 88 -0.24 -32.81 -2.42
CA LEU A 88 1.11 -32.68 -2.93
C LEU A 88 2.17 -33.06 -1.89
N SER A 89 1.98 -32.67 -0.62
CA SER A 89 2.84 -33.09 0.48
C SER A 89 2.88 -34.61 0.61
N GLY A 90 1.71 -35.27 0.55
CA GLY A 90 1.63 -36.73 0.58
C GLY A 90 2.38 -37.39 -0.58
N TYR A 91 2.32 -36.81 -1.78
CA TYR A 91 3.12 -37.29 -2.92
C TYR A 91 4.62 -37.10 -2.72
N PHE A 92 5.07 -35.97 -2.16
CA PHE A 92 6.49 -35.76 -1.86
C PHE A 92 7.02 -36.84 -0.93
N ASP A 93 6.26 -37.15 0.13
CA ASP A 93 6.63 -38.20 1.09
C ASP A 93 6.62 -39.58 0.43
N ALA A 94 5.58 -39.92 -0.33
CA ALA A 94 5.47 -41.21 -1.02
C ALA A 94 6.61 -41.45 -2.02
N ILE A 95 7.01 -40.41 -2.77
CA ILE A 95 8.13 -40.47 -3.72
C ILE A 95 9.45 -40.66 -2.97
N ALA A 96 9.68 -39.85 -1.93
CA ALA A 96 10.91 -39.90 -1.14
C ALA A 96 11.08 -41.23 -0.39
N SER A 97 10.00 -41.80 0.14
CA SER A 97 10.04 -43.05 0.92
C SER A 97 9.84 -44.31 0.09
N SER A 98 9.74 -44.21 -1.25
CA SER A 98 9.41 -45.35 -2.09
C SER A 98 10.47 -46.47 -2.03
N SER A 99 10.00 -47.71 -1.90
CA SER A 99 10.84 -48.91 -1.89
C SER A 99 11.33 -49.33 -3.28
N SER A 100 10.76 -48.78 -4.36
CA SER A 100 11.16 -49.11 -5.74
C SER A 100 11.07 -47.92 -6.69
N VAL A 101 11.87 -47.97 -7.76
CA VAL A 101 11.85 -46.96 -8.84
C VAL A 101 10.48 -46.92 -9.52
N THR A 102 9.86 -48.08 -9.74
CA THR A 102 8.53 -48.18 -10.35
C THR A 102 7.47 -47.47 -9.51
N ALA A 103 7.40 -47.77 -8.21
CA ALA A 103 6.43 -47.11 -7.33
C ALA A 103 6.65 -45.59 -7.24
N ALA A 104 7.91 -45.14 -7.19
CA ALA A 104 8.23 -43.71 -7.19
C ALA A 104 7.76 -43.03 -8.48
N ASN A 105 8.03 -43.64 -9.64
CA ASN A 105 7.61 -43.09 -10.93
C ASN A 105 6.08 -43.04 -11.07
N THR A 106 5.35 -44.01 -10.52
CA THR A 106 3.87 -43.94 -10.46
C THR A 106 3.42 -42.72 -9.65
N SER A 107 3.96 -42.53 -8.45
CA SER A 107 3.63 -41.36 -7.62
C SER A 107 4.02 -40.03 -8.27
N ILE A 108 5.14 -39.97 -9.02
CA ILE A 108 5.52 -38.79 -9.81
C ILE A 108 4.45 -38.47 -10.85
N ASN A 109 4.01 -39.47 -11.63
CA ASN A 109 3.02 -39.26 -12.68
C ASN A 109 1.67 -38.81 -12.11
N GLU A 110 1.26 -39.38 -10.98
CA GLU A 110 0.05 -38.94 -10.28
C GLU A 110 0.18 -37.52 -9.74
N ALA A 111 1.31 -37.18 -9.10
CA ALA A 111 1.57 -35.83 -8.59
C ALA A 111 1.52 -34.78 -9.70
N LEU A 112 2.10 -35.08 -10.87
CA LEU A 112 2.10 -34.19 -12.03
C LEU A 112 0.68 -33.83 -12.52
N THR A 113 -0.33 -34.67 -12.26
CA THR A 113 -1.73 -34.34 -12.61
C THR A 113 -2.32 -33.19 -11.80
N LEU A 114 -1.72 -32.83 -10.66
CA LEU A 114 -2.12 -31.68 -9.85
C LEU A 114 -1.71 -30.35 -10.48
N PHE A 115 -0.76 -30.38 -11.42
CA PHE A 115 -0.16 -29.19 -12.01
C PHE A 115 -0.81 -28.83 -13.34
N ALA A 116 -0.75 -27.54 -13.69
CA ALA A 116 -1.18 -27.07 -15.00
C ALA A 116 -0.23 -27.56 -16.11
N SER A 117 1.04 -27.77 -15.75
CA SER A 117 2.10 -28.25 -16.63
C SER A 117 3.23 -28.89 -15.80
N PRO A 118 3.96 -29.88 -16.34
CA PRO A 118 5.21 -30.37 -15.72
C PRO A 118 6.29 -29.28 -15.58
N GLU A 119 6.16 -28.16 -16.29
CA GLU A 119 7.06 -27.01 -16.25
C GLU A 119 6.67 -25.99 -15.16
N ALA A 120 5.65 -26.29 -14.33
CA ALA A 120 5.26 -25.42 -13.21
C ALA A 120 6.48 -25.12 -12.32
N GLN A 121 6.61 -23.85 -11.94
CA GLN A 121 7.83 -23.35 -11.32
C GLN A 121 7.91 -23.75 -9.84
N VAL A 122 9.08 -24.18 -9.42
CA VAL A 122 9.41 -24.50 -8.03
C VAL A 122 10.46 -23.52 -7.54
N LEU A 123 10.14 -22.83 -6.45
CA LEU A 123 10.98 -21.83 -5.79
C LEU A 123 11.37 -22.34 -4.42
N ILE A 124 12.67 -22.53 -4.15
CA ILE A 124 13.16 -23.02 -2.85
C ILE A 124 13.76 -21.84 -2.10
N VAL A 125 13.15 -21.47 -0.96
CA VAL A 125 13.63 -20.40 -0.10
C VAL A 125 14.88 -20.88 0.65
N ILE A 126 16.01 -20.18 0.46
CA ILE A 126 17.30 -20.46 1.13
C ILE A 126 17.44 -19.60 2.39
N SER A 127 17.12 -18.32 2.29
CA SER A 127 17.20 -17.34 3.38
C SER A 127 16.11 -16.29 3.20
N GLY A 128 15.78 -15.58 4.27
CA GLY A 128 14.83 -14.47 4.21
C GLY A 128 14.41 -13.98 5.59
N SER A 129 13.96 -12.73 5.64
CA SER A 129 13.33 -12.13 6.82
C SER A 129 12.10 -11.35 6.39
N GLY A 130 10.93 -11.70 6.94
CA GLY A 130 9.65 -11.13 6.53
C GLY A 130 9.38 -11.36 5.03
N ASP A 131 9.14 -10.27 4.30
CA ASP A 131 8.77 -10.28 2.88
C ASP A 131 9.97 -10.40 1.92
N GLN A 132 11.20 -10.32 2.44
CA GLN A 132 12.41 -10.41 1.62
C GLN A 132 12.93 -11.85 1.67
N LYS A 133 12.72 -12.59 0.57
CA LYS A 133 13.11 -13.99 0.41
C LYS A 133 14.18 -14.14 -0.67
N ASP A 134 15.22 -14.90 -0.35
CA ASP A 134 16.23 -15.36 -1.29
C ASP A 134 15.89 -16.78 -1.74
N TYR A 135 15.80 -16.94 -3.05
CA TYR A 135 15.48 -18.22 -3.67
C TYR A 135 16.73 -18.87 -4.24
N ASP A 136 16.77 -20.19 -4.20
CA ASP A 136 17.70 -20.97 -5.01
C ASP A 136 17.39 -20.79 -6.50
N ARG A 137 18.25 -21.35 -7.36
CA ARG A 137 17.99 -21.42 -8.79
C ARG A 137 16.59 -22.02 -9.03
N PRO A 138 15.74 -21.34 -9.81
CA PRO A 138 14.42 -21.85 -10.14
C PRO A 138 14.55 -23.19 -10.87
N THR A 139 13.65 -24.11 -10.55
CA THR A 139 13.52 -25.43 -11.20
C THR A 139 12.06 -25.70 -11.54
N THR A 140 11.79 -26.79 -12.24
CA THR A 140 10.42 -27.23 -12.55
C THR A 140 9.94 -28.28 -11.56
N ILE A 141 8.62 -28.44 -11.44
CA ILE A 141 8.07 -29.49 -10.58
C ILE A 141 8.53 -30.87 -11.02
N LYS A 142 8.62 -31.14 -12.33
CA LYS A 142 9.07 -32.43 -12.84
C LYS A 142 10.49 -32.76 -12.38
N GLU A 143 11.41 -31.81 -12.49
CA GLU A 143 12.79 -31.96 -12.03
C GLU A 143 12.84 -32.15 -10.51
N TYR A 144 12.08 -31.35 -9.76
CA TYR A 144 12.03 -31.43 -8.30
C TYR A 144 11.50 -32.79 -7.80
N LEU A 145 10.45 -33.32 -8.42
CA LEU A 145 9.90 -34.64 -8.08
C LEU A 145 10.91 -35.77 -8.37
N HIS A 146 11.66 -35.67 -9.47
CA HIS A 146 12.76 -36.61 -9.74
C HIS A 146 13.91 -36.46 -8.74
N TYR A 147 14.24 -35.23 -8.33
CA TYR A 147 15.20 -34.98 -7.27
C TYR A 147 14.78 -35.68 -5.96
N LEU A 148 13.52 -35.56 -5.53
CA LEU A 148 13.02 -36.27 -4.34
C LEU A 148 13.20 -37.79 -4.42
N LYS A 149 12.90 -38.38 -5.58
CA LYS A 149 13.10 -39.82 -5.84
C LYS A 149 14.57 -40.20 -5.67
N ASP A 150 15.48 -39.39 -6.23
CA ASP A 150 16.90 -39.70 -6.23
C ASP A 150 17.53 -39.49 -4.84
N GLN A 151 17.09 -38.48 -4.10
CA GLN A 151 17.55 -38.23 -2.73
C GLN A 151 16.97 -39.18 -1.70
N LYS A 152 15.82 -39.82 -1.99
CA LYS A 152 15.05 -40.65 -1.05
C LYS A 152 14.76 -39.96 0.29
N LYS A 153 14.62 -38.64 0.25
CA LYS A 153 14.38 -37.82 1.43
C LYS A 153 13.61 -36.57 1.04
N ASN A 154 12.55 -36.28 1.78
CA ASN A 154 11.84 -35.02 1.68
C ASN A 154 12.50 -33.98 2.60
N ILE A 155 13.32 -33.10 2.02
CA ILE A 155 14.09 -32.08 2.76
C ILE A 155 13.39 -30.73 2.85
N ASN A 156 12.30 -30.52 2.10
CA ASN A 156 11.59 -29.26 2.06
C ASN A 156 10.10 -29.45 2.34
N ALA A 157 9.49 -28.48 3.02
CA ALA A 157 8.04 -28.37 3.16
C ALA A 157 7.47 -27.38 2.15
N ILE A 158 6.21 -27.59 1.77
CA ILE A 158 5.45 -26.64 0.95
C ILE A 158 5.09 -25.42 1.82
N SER A 159 5.62 -24.27 1.43
CA SER A 159 5.32 -22.96 2.02
C SER A 159 4.00 -22.46 1.44
N GLU A 160 3.97 -22.24 0.13
CA GLU A 160 2.88 -21.60 -0.60
C GLU A 160 2.63 -22.28 -1.95
N LEU A 161 1.41 -22.21 -2.45
CA LEU A 161 1.03 -22.68 -3.78
C LEU A 161 0.30 -21.56 -4.52
N LYS A 162 0.59 -21.40 -5.81
CA LYS A 162 -0.27 -20.66 -6.73
C LYS A 162 -1.02 -21.63 -7.62
N VAL A 163 -2.29 -21.33 -7.84
CA VAL A 163 -3.19 -22.14 -8.67
C VAL A 163 -3.80 -21.29 -9.77
N ASP A 164 -4.15 -21.91 -10.89
CA ASP A 164 -4.94 -21.29 -11.94
C ASP A 164 -6.44 -21.31 -11.65
N SER A 165 -7.24 -20.78 -12.57
CA SER A 165 -8.71 -20.76 -12.47
C SER A 165 -9.36 -22.16 -12.48
N ALA A 166 -8.64 -23.19 -12.92
CA ALA A 166 -9.08 -24.59 -12.87
C ALA A 166 -8.63 -25.31 -11.58
N GLY A 167 -7.96 -24.61 -10.67
CA GLY A 167 -7.41 -25.17 -9.43
C GLY A 167 -6.16 -26.02 -9.63
N LYS A 168 -5.51 -25.93 -10.79
CA LYS A 168 -4.23 -26.61 -11.08
C LYS A 168 -3.06 -25.77 -10.58
N ILE A 169 -2.05 -26.41 -10.04
CA ILE A 169 -0.88 -25.73 -9.48
C ILE A 169 0.00 -25.18 -10.62
N THR A 170 0.37 -23.90 -10.51
CA THR A 170 1.23 -23.19 -11.47
C THR A 170 2.59 -22.84 -10.87
N GLU A 171 2.67 -22.69 -9.54
CA GLU A 171 3.91 -22.39 -8.81
C GLU A 171 3.88 -23.05 -7.42
N VAL A 172 5.04 -23.52 -6.96
CA VAL A 172 5.25 -24.08 -5.62
C VAL A 172 6.39 -23.35 -4.94
N GLU A 173 6.12 -22.72 -3.80
CA GLU A 173 7.15 -22.24 -2.91
C GLU A 173 7.47 -23.31 -1.86
N LEU A 174 8.75 -23.61 -1.71
CA LEU A 174 9.29 -24.58 -0.78
C LEU A 174 10.19 -23.89 0.24
N ARG A 175 10.22 -24.41 1.45
CA ARG A 175 11.17 -24.01 2.49
C ARG A 175 11.84 -25.24 3.07
N LYS A 176 13.10 -25.11 3.46
CA LYS A 176 13.83 -26.19 4.11
C LYS A 176 13.13 -26.59 5.41
N ASN A 177 13.03 -27.90 5.66
CA ASN A 177 12.60 -28.46 6.94
C ASN A 177 13.62 -28.21 8.05
#